data_AF-S4PX06-F1
#
_entry.id   AF-S4PX06-F1
#
_cell.length_a   1.000
_cell.length_b   1.000
_cell.length_c   1.000
_cell.angle_alpha   90.00
_cell.angle_beta   90.00
_cell.angle_gamma   90.00
#
_symmetry.space_group_name_H-M   'P 1'
#
loop_
_entity.id
_entity.type
_entity.pdbx_description
1 polymer ?
#
loop_
_entity_poly.entity_id
_entity_poly.type
_entity_poly.pdbx_seq_one_letter_code
_entity_poly.pdbx_strand_id
1 'polypeptide(L)'
;MDSEDDTKDDVDSGNESSGDDVDFVMDETHSTRERQTELEEYPYEVLSTEEIVQHMVDCIKEVNTVVEIPATTTRILLNHFKWDKEKLMERFYDGDQDQLFAEARVINPFRKPVIQRPKLPRRISTSGAEECEICFTILPTSMMTGLECGHRFCTHCWCEYLTTKIMEEGLGQTIACAAHACDILVDDATVM
;
A
#
# COMPACT_ATOMS: atom_id res chain seq x y z
N MET A 1 -6.58 -21.70 -64.24
CA MET A 1 -6.83 -20.88 -63.03
C MET A 1 -5.59 -21.09 -62.15
N ASP A 2 -4.38 -20.73 -62.61
CA ASP A 2 -3.80 -19.38 -62.84
C ASP A 2 -3.78 -18.57 -61.53
N SER A 3 -2.72 -17.90 -61.06
CA SER A 3 -1.28 -17.70 -61.36
C SER A 3 -0.70 -17.02 -60.09
N GLU A 4 0.48 -17.38 -59.55
CA GLU A 4 1.79 -16.67 -59.64
C GLU A 4 1.69 -15.14 -59.43
N ASP A 5 2.30 -14.53 -58.40
CA ASP A 5 3.64 -13.89 -58.38
C ASP A 5 3.59 -12.85 -57.21
N ASP A 6 4.61 -12.38 -56.48
CA ASP A 6 5.93 -11.89 -56.88
C ASP A 6 6.79 -11.75 -55.60
N THR A 7 7.93 -12.45 -55.58
CA THR A 7 9.06 -12.30 -54.66
C THR A 7 10.04 -11.29 -55.26
N LYS A 8 10.52 -10.31 -54.48
CA LYS A 8 11.70 -9.50 -54.84
C LYS A 8 12.73 -9.48 -53.72
N ASP A 9 13.85 -10.13 -54.03
CA ASP A 9 15.14 -10.16 -53.35
C ASP A 9 15.99 -8.90 -53.69
N ASP A 10 17.18 -8.86 -53.05
CA ASP A 10 18.43 -8.20 -53.48
C ASP A 10 18.62 -6.71 -53.08
N VAL A 11 19.76 -6.20 -52.57
CA VAL A 11 21.15 -6.69 -52.48
C VAL A 11 22.00 -5.85 -51.50
N ASP A 12 23.06 -6.50 -51.05
CA ASP A 12 24.28 -6.08 -50.34
C ASP A 12 25.03 -4.87 -50.93
N SER A 13 25.66 -4.07 -50.06
CA SER A 13 26.90 -3.36 -50.36
C SER A 13 27.66 -3.02 -49.08
N GLY A 14 28.46 -3.99 -48.63
CA GLY A 14 29.62 -3.74 -47.79
C GLY A 14 30.55 -2.70 -48.44
N ASN A 15 30.83 -1.61 -47.72
CA ASN A 15 31.84 -0.65 -48.10
C ASN A 15 33.12 -0.90 -47.28
N GLU A 16 34.05 -1.62 -47.89
CA GLU A 16 35.44 -1.77 -47.46
C GLU A 16 36.20 -0.45 -47.69
N SER A 17 36.39 0.36 -46.64
CA SER A 17 37.31 1.50 -46.73
C SER A 17 38.71 1.04 -46.38
N SER A 18 39.48 0.73 -47.42
CA SER A 18 40.93 0.56 -47.36
C SER A 18 41.61 1.84 -46.86
N GLY A 19 42.70 1.66 -46.10
CA GLY A 19 43.49 2.74 -45.53
C GLY A 19 44.18 3.59 -46.58
N ASP A 20 44.19 4.89 -46.31
CA ASP A 20 45.26 5.78 -46.74
C ASP A 20 45.48 6.84 -45.65
N ASP A 21 46.73 6.93 -45.21
CA ASP A 21 47.21 7.83 -44.17
C ASP A 21 47.11 9.28 -44.64
N VAL A 22 46.21 10.06 -44.04
CA VAL A 22 46.26 11.52 -44.11
C VAL A 22 46.37 12.10 -42.70
N ASP A 23 47.60 12.40 -42.33
CA ASP A 23 47.97 13.18 -41.15
C ASP A 23 47.44 14.62 -41.31
N PHE A 24 46.19 14.83 -40.89
CA PHE A 24 45.62 16.16 -40.73
C PHE A 24 45.88 16.65 -39.31
N VAL A 25 46.96 17.41 -39.16
CA VAL A 25 47.23 18.24 -37.99
C VAL A 25 46.16 19.34 -37.92
N MET A 26 45.07 19.10 -37.19
CA MET A 26 44.18 20.19 -36.75
C MET A 26 44.64 20.69 -35.39
N ASP A 27 45.27 21.86 -35.45
CA ASP A 27 45.60 22.76 -34.35
C ASP A 27 44.39 22.97 -33.42
N GLU A 28 44.63 22.92 -32.12
CA GLU A 28 43.65 23.06 -31.06
C GLU A 28 42.89 24.37 -31.17
N THR A 29 41.55 24.35 -31.26
CA THR A 29 40.70 25.37 -30.61
C THR A 29 39.25 24.89 -30.48
N HIS A 30 38.85 24.62 -29.22
CA HIS A 30 37.51 24.88 -28.66
C HIS A 30 36.27 24.60 -29.54
N SER A 31 35.63 23.43 -29.38
CA SER A 31 34.16 23.30 -29.26
C SER A 31 33.69 21.83 -29.21
N THR A 32 34.05 21.11 -28.14
CA THR A 32 33.37 19.85 -27.78
C THR A 32 32.72 19.91 -26.39
N ARG A 33 32.64 21.11 -25.78
CA ARG A 33 32.09 21.31 -24.43
C ARG A 33 30.69 21.91 -24.35
N GLU A 34 29.95 22.01 -25.46
CA GLU A 34 28.63 22.66 -25.47
C GLU A 34 27.52 21.83 -26.16
N ARG A 35 27.61 20.50 -26.12
CA ARG A 35 26.53 19.63 -26.68
C ARG A 35 25.94 18.59 -25.72
N GLN A 36 26.26 18.60 -24.42
CA GLN A 36 25.77 17.57 -23.50
C GLN A 36 25.43 18.03 -22.07
N THR A 37 25.01 19.29 -21.85
CA THR A 37 24.53 19.69 -20.51
C THR A 37 23.39 20.69 -20.55
N GLU A 38 22.53 20.60 -21.56
CA GLU A 38 21.17 21.18 -21.53
C GLU A 38 20.13 20.04 -21.50
N LEU A 39 20.38 19.03 -20.66
CA LEU A 39 19.24 18.29 -20.11
C LEU A 39 18.55 19.28 -19.19
N GLU A 40 17.34 19.72 -19.56
CA GLU A 40 16.47 20.53 -18.69
C GLU A 40 16.58 20.01 -17.26
N GLU A 41 17.17 20.82 -16.38
CA GLU A 41 17.41 20.46 -14.98
C GLU A 41 16.05 20.49 -14.27
N TYR A 42 15.28 19.40 -14.38
CA TYR A 42 14.00 19.26 -13.68
C TYR A 42 14.29 19.19 -12.18
N PRO A 43 13.84 20.16 -11.38
CA PRO A 43 14.04 20.12 -9.94
C PRO A 43 13.29 18.90 -9.37
N TYR A 44 14.00 18.07 -8.63
CA TYR A 44 13.43 16.94 -7.88
C TYR A 44 13.96 16.96 -6.45
N GLU A 45 13.17 16.40 -5.54
CA GLU A 45 13.53 16.21 -4.14
C GLU A 45 13.42 14.72 -3.80
N VAL A 46 14.37 14.22 -3.02
CA VAL A 46 14.38 12.83 -2.55
C VAL A 46 13.96 12.83 -1.10
N LEU A 47 12.84 12.18 -0.81
CA LEU A 47 12.31 12.00 0.54
C LEU A 47 12.64 10.59 1.04
N SER A 48 12.95 10.49 2.33
CA SER A 48 13.04 9.24 3.07
C SER A 48 11.66 8.65 3.34
N THR A 49 11.63 7.38 3.76
CA THR A 49 10.40 6.69 4.16
C THR A 49 9.74 7.35 5.38
N GLU A 50 10.53 7.89 6.29
CA GLU A 50 10.01 8.59 7.48
C GLU A 50 9.35 9.91 7.09
N GLU A 51 9.96 10.68 6.20
CA GLU A 51 9.41 11.95 5.73
C GLU A 51 8.08 11.78 4.99
N ILE A 52 7.98 10.77 4.10
CA ILE A 52 6.72 10.52 3.40
C ILE A 52 5.63 9.98 4.33
N VAL A 53 5.98 9.19 5.35
CA VAL A 53 5.05 8.75 6.40
C VAL A 53 4.58 9.95 7.22
N GLN A 54 5.47 10.89 7.53
CA GLN A 54 5.12 12.12 8.24
C GLN A 54 4.13 12.98 7.43
N HIS A 55 4.37 13.15 6.13
CA HIS A 55 3.43 13.83 5.22
C HIS A 55 2.06 13.13 5.19
N MET A 56 2.04 11.80 5.16
CA MET A 56 0.82 11.02 5.26
C MET A 56 0.09 11.29 6.59
N VAL A 57 0.81 11.23 7.72
CA VAL A 57 0.24 11.45 9.06
C VAL A 57 -0.34 12.86 9.19
N ASP A 58 0.31 13.88 8.63
CA ASP A 58 -0.18 15.25 8.69
C ASP A 58 -1.41 15.45 7.80
N CYS A 59 -1.44 14.83 6.61
CA CYS A 59 -2.64 14.76 5.77
C CYS A 59 -3.83 14.11 6.49
N ILE A 60 -3.59 13.00 7.21
CA ILE A 60 -4.59 12.33 8.04
C ILE A 60 -5.08 13.25 9.15
N LYS A 61 -4.17 13.92 9.88
CA LYS A 61 -4.53 14.85 10.96
C LYS A 61 -5.41 15.99 10.47
N GLU A 62 -5.07 16.60 9.33
CA GLU A 62 -5.87 17.68 8.72
C GLU A 62 -7.31 17.24 8.49
N VAL A 63 -7.50 16.08 7.84
CA VAL A 63 -8.84 15.52 7.61
C VAL A 63 -9.52 15.22 8.95
N ASN A 64 -8.77 14.68 9.90
CA ASN A 64 -9.33 14.30 11.20
C ASN A 64 -9.77 15.47 12.08
N THR A 65 -9.31 16.70 11.81
CA THR A 65 -9.83 17.91 12.48
C THR A 65 -11.32 18.15 12.21
N VAL A 66 -11.86 17.54 11.15
CA VAL A 66 -13.24 17.73 10.68
C VAL A 66 -14.10 16.49 10.90
N VAL A 67 -13.59 15.30 10.55
CA VAL A 67 -14.38 14.05 10.65
C VAL A 67 -14.36 13.40 12.04
N GLU A 68 -13.39 13.71 12.90
CA GLU A 68 -13.29 13.20 14.29
C GLU A 68 -13.42 11.67 14.44
N ILE A 69 -12.71 10.89 13.62
CA ILE A 69 -12.69 9.41 13.66
C ILE A 69 -11.28 8.86 13.97
N PRO A 70 -11.11 7.55 14.23
CA PRO A 70 -9.77 6.98 14.46
C PRO A 70 -8.85 7.20 13.26
N ALA A 71 -7.57 7.52 13.52
CA ALA A 71 -6.60 7.89 12.50
C ALA A 71 -6.40 6.81 11.42
N THR A 72 -6.40 5.54 11.81
CA THR A 72 -6.31 4.44 10.84
C THR A 72 -7.56 4.33 9.98
N THR A 73 -8.75 4.56 10.55
CA THR A 73 -9.99 4.62 9.77
C THR A 73 -9.93 5.74 8.73
N THR A 74 -9.44 6.92 9.12
CA THR A 74 -9.20 8.05 8.19
C THR A 74 -8.20 7.69 7.11
N ARG A 75 -7.08 7.02 7.45
CA ARG A 75 -6.08 6.56 6.46
C ARG A 75 -6.71 5.61 5.44
N ILE A 76 -7.48 4.63 5.90
CA ILE A 76 -8.13 3.64 5.02
C ILE A 76 -9.13 4.33 4.10
N LEU A 77 -9.93 5.25 4.63
CA LEU A 77 -10.87 6.03 3.83
C LEU A 77 -10.12 6.89 2.79
N LEU A 78 -9.08 7.60 3.19
CA LEU A 78 -8.25 8.38 2.26
C LEU A 78 -7.66 7.48 1.17
N ASN A 79 -7.17 6.28 1.51
CA ASN A 79 -6.68 5.33 0.53
C ASN A 79 -7.79 4.86 -0.44
N HIS A 80 -8.99 4.57 0.06
CA HIS A 80 -10.15 4.22 -0.77
C HIS A 80 -10.52 5.33 -1.76
N PHE A 81 -10.36 6.59 -1.36
CA PHE A 81 -10.55 7.77 -2.22
C PHE A 81 -9.28 8.22 -2.95
N LYS A 82 -8.20 7.43 -2.96
CA LYS A 82 -6.92 7.74 -3.62
C LYS A 82 -6.33 9.09 -3.16
N TRP A 83 -6.47 9.40 -1.88
CA TRP A 83 -6.02 10.63 -1.21
C TRP A 83 -6.74 11.92 -1.65
N ASP A 84 -7.92 11.80 -2.27
CA ASP A 84 -8.80 12.92 -2.58
C ASP A 84 -9.61 13.34 -1.33
N LYS A 85 -9.16 14.42 -0.68
CA LYS A 85 -9.78 14.97 0.53
C LYS A 85 -11.20 15.49 0.26
N GLU A 86 -11.42 16.14 -0.88
CA GLU A 86 -12.69 16.78 -1.20
C GLU A 86 -13.78 15.72 -1.41
N LYS A 87 -13.46 14.69 -2.20
CA LYS A 87 -14.39 13.59 -2.46
C LYS A 87 -14.72 12.78 -1.22
N LEU A 88 -13.76 12.60 -0.32
CA LEU A 88 -14.00 11.99 0.99
C LEU A 88 -15.01 12.83 1.80
N MET A 89 -14.80 14.15 1.89
CA MET A 89 -15.68 15.03 2.65
C MET A 89 -17.10 15.07 2.07
N GLU A 90 -17.25 15.17 0.74
CA GLU A 90 -18.55 15.12 0.07
C GLU A 90 -19.29 13.82 0.41
N ARG A 91 -18.64 12.66 0.26
CA ARG A 91 -19.26 11.37 0.55
C ARG A 91 -19.54 11.14 2.03
N PHE A 92 -18.75 11.75 2.92
CA PHE A 92 -18.91 11.63 4.37
C PHE A 92 -20.08 12.47 4.92
N TYR A 93 -20.33 13.66 4.36
CA TYR A 93 -21.38 14.57 4.81
C TYR A 93 -22.68 14.46 4.01
N ASP A 94 -22.61 14.25 2.70
CA ASP A 94 -23.79 14.20 1.82
C ASP A 94 -24.25 12.75 1.54
N GLY A 95 -23.41 11.76 1.83
CA GLY A 95 -23.66 10.34 1.57
C GLY A 95 -24.14 9.53 2.77
N ASP A 96 -24.40 8.25 2.52
CA ASP A 96 -24.64 7.25 3.57
C ASP A 96 -23.29 6.81 4.17
N GLN A 97 -23.02 7.25 5.39
CA GLN A 97 -21.81 6.88 6.13
C GLN A 97 -21.70 5.36 6.34
N ASP A 98 -22.80 4.66 6.57
CA ASP A 98 -22.73 3.21 6.81
C ASP A 98 -22.30 2.45 5.56
N GLN A 99 -22.76 2.90 4.39
CA GLN A 99 -22.29 2.37 3.12
C GLN A 99 -20.81 2.70 2.89
N LEU A 100 -20.38 3.93 3.20
CA LEU A 100 -19.00 4.37 3.08
C LEU A 100 -18.03 3.48 3.90
N PHE A 101 -18.33 3.27 5.18
CA PHE A 101 -17.50 2.45 6.06
C PHE A 101 -17.53 0.97 5.66
N ALA A 102 -18.68 0.45 5.21
CA ALA A 102 -18.80 -0.92 4.72
C ALA A 102 -17.99 -1.17 3.44
N GLU A 103 -18.04 -0.25 2.47
CA GLU A 103 -17.25 -0.31 1.22
C GLU A 103 -15.75 -0.25 1.52
N ALA A 104 -15.34 0.59 2.47
CA ALA A 104 -13.96 0.71 2.94
C ALA A 104 -13.53 -0.40 3.91
N ARG A 105 -14.41 -1.37 4.22
CA ARG A 105 -14.16 -2.52 5.11
C ARG A 105 -13.66 -2.14 6.51
N VAL A 106 -14.18 -1.03 7.03
CA VAL A 106 -13.90 -0.51 8.36
C VAL A 106 -15.18 -0.45 9.18
N ILE A 107 -15.05 -0.61 10.49
CA ILE A 107 -16.21 -0.46 11.37
C ILE A 107 -16.53 1.02 11.48
N ASN A 108 -17.82 1.37 11.31
CA ASN A 108 -18.28 2.74 11.54
C ASN A 108 -18.09 3.10 13.02
N PRO A 109 -17.21 4.06 13.36
CA PRO A 109 -16.92 4.44 14.74
C PRO A 109 -18.10 5.13 15.44
N PHE A 110 -19.04 5.70 14.68
CA PHE A 110 -20.24 6.35 15.22
C PHE A 110 -21.34 5.35 15.58
N ARG A 111 -21.26 4.11 15.08
CA ARG A 111 -22.16 3.06 15.52
C ARG A 111 -21.70 2.59 16.90
N LYS A 112 -22.64 2.57 17.86
CA LYS A 112 -22.43 1.86 19.13
C LYS A 112 -21.96 0.44 18.78
N PRO A 113 -20.94 -0.10 19.46
CA PRO A 113 -20.40 -1.40 19.12
C PRO A 113 -21.48 -2.45 19.38
N VAL A 114 -22.24 -2.79 18.35
CA VAL A 114 -22.99 -4.03 18.28
C VAL A 114 -21.93 -5.07 17.97
N ILE A 115 -21.12 -5.38 18.99
CA ILE A 115 -20.17 -6.48 18.93
C ILE A 115 -21.06 -7.69 18.65
N GLN A 116 -21.07 -8.14 17.39
CA GLN A 116 -21.56 -9.46 17.05
C GLN A 116 -20.52 -10.40 17.62
N ARG A 117 -20.57 -10.59 18.94
CA ARG A 117 -19.80 -11.62 19.62
C ARG A 117 -20.20 -12.90 18.91
N PRO A 118 -19.28 -13.62 18.25
CA PRO A 118 -19.57 -14.99 17.87
C PRO A 118 -19.99 -15.68 19.16
N LYS A 119 -21.20 -16.26 19.19
CA LYS A 119 -21.75 -16.97 20.34
C LYS A 119 -21.01 -18.30 20.57
N LEU A 120 -19.68 -18.34 20.41
CA LEU A 120 -18.92 -19.46 20.92
C LEU A 120 -18.74 -19.27 22.43
N PRO A 121 -18.88 -20.34 23.22
CA PRO A 121 -18.66 -20.29 24.66
C PRO A 121 -17.17 -20.03 24.88
N ARG A 122 -16.81 -18.75 24.97
CA ARG A 122 -15.48 -18.30 25.36
C ARG A 122 -15.23 -18.92 26.73
N ARG A 123 -14.33 -19.92 26.81
CA ARG A 123 -13.94 -20.55 28.07
C ARG A 123 -13.06 -19.56 28.82
N ILE A 124 -13.68 -18.50 29.33
CA ILE A 124 -13.05 -17.59 30.27
C ILE A 124 -12.85 -18.43 31.52
N SER A 125 -11.64 -18.96 31.67
CA SER A 125 -11.22 -19.51 32.94
C SER A 125 -11.25 -18.36 33.94
N THR A 126 -11.76 -18.60 35.14
CA THR A 126 -11.85 -17.61 36.24
C THR A 126 -10.49 -17.05 36.69
N SER A 127 -9.41 -17.41 35.99
CA SER A 127 -8.00 -17.14 36.23
C SER A 127 -7.37 -16.11 35.27
N GLY A 128 -8.15 -15.38 34.46
CA GLY A 128 -7.60 -14.32 33.59
C GLY A 128 -6.76 -14.84 32.41
N ALA A 129 -7.06 -16.07 31.97
CA ALA A 129 -6.45 -16.70 30.81
C ALA A 129 -7.51 -17.07 29.77
N GLU A 130 -7.15 -16.89 28.50
CA GLU A 130 -7.98 -17.10 27.32
C GLU A 130 -7.27 -18.04 26.34
N GLU A 131 -8.05 -18.81 25.59
CA GLU A 131 -7.56 -19.71 24.55
C GLU A 131 -7.47 -18.96 23.22
N CYS A 132 -6.33 -19.07 22.54
CA CYS A 132 -6.15 -18.55 21.19
C CYS A 132 -6.80 -19.49 20.16
N GLU A 133 -7.67 -18.97 19.29
CA GLU A 133 -8.37 -19.79 18.28
C GLU A 133 -7.50 -20.19 17.07
N ILE A 134 -6.26 -19.67 16.96
CA ILE A 134 -5.31 -20.03 15.90
C ILE A 134 -4.41 -21.18 16.35
N CYS A 135 -3.73 -21.02 17.50
CA CYS A 135 -2.77 -22.01 18.01
C CYS A 135 -3.32 -22.90 19.14
N PHE A 136 -4.58 -22.70 19.55
CA PHE A 136 -5.27 -23.45 20.62
C PHE A 136 -4.54 -23.48 21.97
N THR A 137 -3.69 -22.48 22.22
CA THR A 137 -2.94 -22.36 23.49
C THR A 137 -3.68 -21.45 24.46
N ILE A 138 -3.76 -21.85 25.73
CA ILE A 138 -4.32 -21.03 26.82
C ILE A 138 -3.22 -20.09 27.33
N LEU A 139 -3.44 -18.78 27.15
CA LEU A 139 -2.48 -17.74 27.48
C LEU A 139 -3.14 -16.67 28.37
N PRO A 140 -2.36 -15.93 29.17
CA PRO A 140 -2.88 -14.80 29.92
C PRO A 140 -3.55 -13.77 28.99
N THR A 141 -4.62 -13.12 29.45
CA THR A 141 -5.32 -12.06 28.68
C THR A 141 -4.39 -10.92 28.25
N SER A 142 -3.27 -10.71 28.95
CA SER A 142 -2.23 -9.73 28.59
C SER A 142 -1.43 -10.08 27.33
N MET A 143 -1.39 -11.36 26.94
CA MET A 143 -0.73 -11.83 25.71
C MET A 143 -1.71 -11.95 24.54
N MET A 144 -2.93 -11.45 24.69
CA MET A 144 -3.99 -11.54 23.69
C MET A 144 -4.32 -10.13 23.16
N THR A 145 -4.23 -9.94 21.85
CA THR A 145 -4.57 -8.68 21.18
C THR A 145 -5.84 -8.86 20.37
N GLY A 146 -6.72 -7.86 20.42
CA GLY A 146 -8.01 -7.89 19.72
C GLY A 146 -8.22 -6.64 18.89
N LEU A 147 -9.00 -6.80 17.82
CA LEU A 147 -9.47 -5.69 17.00
C LEU A 147 -10.89 -5.28 17.38
N GLU A 148 -11.37 -4.19 16.78
CA GLU A 148 -12.73 -3.67 16.97
C GLU A 148 -13.83 -4.68 16.58
N CYS A 149 -13.49 -5.66 15.73
CA CYS A 149 -14.36 -6.79 15.38
C CYS A 149 -14.66 -7.73 16.56
N GLY A 150 -13.88 -7.65 17.66
CA GLY A 150 -14.02 -8.48 18.86
C GLY A 150 -13.30 -9.84 18.79
N HIS A 151 -12.64 -10.15 17.67
CA HIS A 151 -11.73 -11.29 17.55
C HIS A 151 -10.43 -11.00 18.26
N ARG A 152 -9.93 -11.99 19.01
CA ARG A 152 -8.70 -11.87 19.80
C ARG A 152 -7.82 -13.08 19.56
N PHE A 153 -6.54 -12.84 19.33
CA PHE A 153 -5.53 -13.86 19.14
C PHE A 153 -4.29 -13.52 19.95
N CYS A 154 -3.43 -14.50 20.20
CA CYS A 154 -2.20 -14.22 20.91
C CYS A 154 -1.26 -13.35 20.07
N THR A 155 -0.40 -12.58 20.74
CA THR A 155 0.59 -11.70 20.09
C THR A 155 1.45 -12.45 19.10
N HIS A 156 1.84 -13.69 19.42
CA HIS A 156 2.64 -14.53 18.52
C HIS A 156 1.95 -14.83 17.19
N CYS A 157 0.68 -15.27 17.22
CA CYS A 157 -0.08 -15.54 15.99
C CYS A 157 -0.35 -14.27 15.19
N TRP A 158 -0.55 -13.12 15.85
CA TRP A 158 -0.63 -11.83 15.17
C TRP A 158 0.67 -11.49 14.44
N CYS A 159 1.82 -11.61 15.11
CA CYS A 159 3.12 -11.34 14.50
C CYS A 159 3.37 -12.23 13.28
N GLU A 160 3.12 -13.54 13.39
CA GLU A 160 3.30 -14.48 12.28
C GLU A 160 2.35 -14.15 11.12
N TYR A 161 1.06 -13.94 11.40
CA TYR A 161 0.07 -13.57 10.39
C TYR A 161 0.45 -12.27 9.66
N LEU A 162 0.80 -11.22 10.39
CA LEU A 162 1.21 -9.94 9.80
C LEU A 162 2.48 -10.10 8.96
N THR A 163 3.47 -10.83 9.48
CA THR A 163 4.73 -11.07 8.75
C THR A 163 4.47 -11.80 7.44
N THR A 164 3.67 -12.87 7.44
CA THR A 164 3.31 -13.61 6.22
C THR A 164 2.54 -12.72 5.24
N LYS A 165 1.54 -11.96 5.71
CA LYS A 165 0.75 -11.06 4.84
C LYS A 165 1.59 -9.95 4.20
N ILE A 166 2.56 -9.41 4.93
CA ILE A 166 3.44 -8.33 4.45
C ILE A 166 4.53 -8.90 3.52
N MET A 167 5.22 -9.95 3.94
CA MET A 167 6.43 -10.44 3.27
C MET A 167 6.13 -11.38 2.09
N GLU A 168 5.13 -12.27 2.23
CA GLU A 168 4.85 -13.30 1.22
C GLU A 168 3.76 -12.87 0.24
N GLU A 169 2.69 -12.25 0.74
CA GLU A 169 1.55 -11.83 -0.09
C GLU A 169 1.66 -10.38 -0.59
N GLY A 170 2.57 -9.58 -0.03
CA GLY A 170 2.76 -8.17 -0.42
C GLY A 170 1.57 -7.26 -0.07
N LEU A 171 0.68 -7.68 0.83
CA LEU A 171 -0.54 -6.95 1.21
C LEU A 171 -0.28 -5.88 2.29
N GLY A 172 0.79 -5.09 2.15
CA GLY A 172 1.19 -4.13 3.18
C GLY A 172 0.21 -2.99 3.45
N GLN A 173 -0.70 -2.67 2.51
CA GLN A 173 -1.60 -1.52 2.64
C GLN A 173 -2.94 -1.82 3.34
N THR A 174 -3.42 -3.05 3.23
CA THR A 174 -4.75 -3.48 3.71
C THR A 174 -4.70 -4.94 4.17
N ILE A 175 -4.42 -5.14 5.45
CA ILE A 175 -4.48 -6.46 6.07
C ILE A 175 -5.81 -6.58 6.80
N ALA A 176 -6.58 -7.64 6.53
CA ALA A 176 -7.82 -7.94 7.24
C ALA A 176 -7.54 -8.75 8.52
N CYS A 177 -8.52 -8.82 9.41
CA CYS A 177 -8.50 -9.64 10.61
C CYS A 177 -8.18 -11.12 10.27
N ALA A 178 -7.36 -11.77 11.11
CA ALA A 178 -7.01 -13.18 10.95
C ALA A 178 -8.19 -14.17 11.17
N ALA A 179 -9.36 -13.67 11.60
CA ALA A 179 -10.55 -14.49 11.79
C ALA A 179 -11.19 -14.90 10.46
N HIS A 180 -11.76 -16.11 10.42
CA HIS A 180 -12.45 -16.61 9.25
C HIS A 180 -13.64 -15.72 8.86
N ALA A 181 -13.70 -15.30 7.59
CA ALA A 181 -14.75 -14.45 7.02
C ALA A 181 -14.90 -13.07 7.72
N CYS A 182 -13.81 -12.52 8.24
CA CYS A 182 -13.78 -11.18 8.84
C CYS A 182 -12.94 -10.22 7.98
N ASP A 183 -13.59 -9.36 7.20
CA ASP A 183 -12.91 -8.41 6.30
C ASP A 183 -12.48 -7.09 6.97
N ILE A 184 -12.66 -6.97 8.28
CA ILE A 184 -12.31 -5.75 9.04
C ILE A 184 -10.79 -5.57 9.02
N LEU A 185 -10.35 -4.39 8.60
CA LEU A 185 -8.93 -4.06 8.47
C LEU A 185 -8.26 -3.84 9.83
N VAL A 186 -6.99 -4.25 9.92
CA VAL A 186 -6.11 -4.06 11.09
C VAL A 186 -5.66 -2.60 11.15
N ASP A 187 -5.65 -2.01 12.35
CA ASP A 187 -5.18 -0.65 12.57
C ASP A 187 -3.64 -0.54 12.60
N ASP A 188 -3.08 0.63 12.29
CA ASP A 188 -1.62 0.78 12.16
C ASP A 188 -0.92 0.72 13.53
N ALA A 189 -1.64 1.09 14.59
CA ALA A 189 -1.12 1.07 15.95
C ALA A 189 -1.03 -0.34 16.53
N THR A 190 -1.76 -1.33 15.99
CA THR A 190 -1.60 -2.74 16.35
C THR A 190 -0.56 -3.47 15.52
N VAL A 191 -0.11 -2.89 14.40
CA VAL A 191 0.94 -3.43 13.53
C VAL A 191 2.34 -2.88 13.91
N MET A 192 2.43 -1.67 14.48
CA MET A 192 3.67 -1.04 14.98
C MET A 192 3.89 -1.30 16.47
#